data_AF-A0A932U179-F1
#
_entry.id   AF-A0A932U179-F1
#
_cell.length_a   1.000
_cell.length_b   1.000
_cell.length_c   1.000
_cell.angle_alpha   90.00
_cell.angle_beta   90.00
_cell.angle_gamma   90.00
#
_symmetry.space_group_name_H-M   'P 1'
#
loop_
_entity.id
_entity.type
_entity.pdbx_description
1 polymer ?
#
loop_
_entity_poly.entity_id
_entity_poly.type
_entity_poly.pdbx_seq_one_letter_code
_entity_poly.pdbx_strand_id
1 'polypeptide(L)'
;MAQRSRSKTATTSRPSRQELRAIADKRRRNSNLLLIVGGIVLVVIVGLIVYANVKSSQPVGEEQSLPTLGNTHIAQGSTSPIQYNSVPPTSGPHYPGLASWAVYREPIRYEQLIHNLEDGGVIIYYQCDDGCPELVDQLDAFARPLIAAGRHLVVVRNDPTWTGDAGSVTPLHQDMSTRIALVAWQRIDKFDEFDEARIRAFFERYEGTDHHTG
;
A
#
# COMPACT_ATOMS: atom_id res chain seq x y z
N MET A 1 -85.57 -27.22 -18.43
CA MET A 1 -84.35 -26.40 -18.33
C MET A 1 -83.20 -27.29 -17.88
N ALA A 2 -82.28 -27.65 -18.77
CA ALA A 2 -81.02 -28.29 -18.39
C ALA A 2 -80.00 -28.11 -19.54
N GLN A 3 -79.22 -27.04 -19.47
CA GLN A 3 -78.11 -26.80 -20.40
C GLN A 3 -76.84 -27.27 -19.72
N ARG A 4 -76.45 -28.52 -19.97
CA ARG A 4 -75.16 -29.07 -19.54
C ARG A 4 -74.05 -28.42 -20.36
N SER A 5 -73.27 -27.56 -19.72
CA SER A 5 -71.99 -27.06 -20.23
C SER A 5 -71.05 -28.25 -20.45
N ARG A 6 -70.70 -28.53 -21.71
CA ARG A 6 -69.64 -29.48 -22.06
C ARG A 6 -68.28 -28.80 -21.83
N SER A 7 -67.62 -29.18 -20.75
CA SER A 7 -66.19 -28.95 -20.56
C SER A 7 -65.42 -29.61 -21.71
N LYS A 8 -64.71 -28.82 -22.52
CA LYS A 8 -63.73 -29.34 -23.49
C LYS A 8 -62.50 -29.76 -22.70
N THR A 9 -62.35 -31.06 -22.47
CA THR A 9 -61.10 -31.66 -21.98
C THR A 9 -60.00 -31.35 -23.00
N ALA A 10 -59.07 -30.47 -22.64
CA ALA A 10 -57.87 -30.23 -23.43
C ALA A 10 -57.04 -31.52 -23.44
N THR A 11 -57.03 -32.21 -24.56
CA THR A 11 -56.13 -33.34 -24.78
C THR A 11 -54.72 -32.78 -24.89
N THR A 12 -53.93 -32.88 -23.83
CA THR A 12 -52.49 -32.60 -23.90
C THR A 12 -51.86 -33.65 -24.81
N SER A 13 -51.65 -33.29 -26.08
CA SER A 13 -50.98 -34.14 -27.05
C SER A 13 -49.60 -34.50 -26.52
N ARG A 14 -49.28 -35.79 -26.45
CA ARG A 14 -47.90 -36.23 -26.19
C ARG A 14 -46.99 -35.60 -27.25
N PRO A 15 -45.91 -34.91 -26.85
CA PRO A 15 -45.04 -34.25 -27.79
C PRO A 15 -44.48 -35.25 -28.80
N SER A 16 -44.44 -34.84 -30.06
CA SER A 16 -43.90 -35.64 -31.15
C SER A 16 -42.41 -35.92 -30.94
N ARG A 17 -41.90 -36.99 -31.58
CA ARG A 17 -40.45 -37.28 -31.56
C ARG A 17 -39.61 -36.10 -32.07
N GLN A 18 -40.15 -35.26 -32.95
CA GLN A 18 -39.49 -34.05 -33.43
C GLN A 18 -39.44 -32.95 -32.35
N GLU A 19 -40.52 -32.73 -31.60
CA GLU A 19 -40.55 -31.77 -30.50
C GLU A 19 -39.62 -32.18 -29.35
N LEU A 20 -39.57 -33.47 -29.01
CA LEU A 20 -38.62 -33.98 -28.01
C LEU A 20 -37.16 -33.78 -28.43
N ARG A 21 -36.84 -33.95 -29.72
CA ARG A 21 -35.50 -33.66 -30.28
C ARG A 21 -35.18 -32.16 -30.22
N ALA A 22 -36.12 -31.30 -30.59
CA ALA A 22 -35.93 -29.85 -30.54
C ALA A 22 -35.72 -29.33 -29.10
N ILE A 23 -36.44 -29.88 -28.11
CA ILE A 23 -36.24 -29.55 -26.69
C ILE A 23 -34.86 -30.02 -26.23
N ALA A 24 -34.45 -31.24 -26.59
CA ALA A 24 -33.12 -31.77 -26.26
C ALA A 24 -31.99 -30.94 -26.90
N ASP A 25 -32.14 -30.54 -28.15
CA ASP A 25 -31.17 -29.70 -28.87
C ASP A 25 -31.07 -28.30 -28.24
N LYS A 26 -32.20 -27.68 -27.89
CA LYS A 26 -32.22 -26.40 -27.17
C LYS A 26 -31.54 -26.51 -25.80
N ARG A 27 -31.80 -27.60 -25.06
CA ARG A 27 -31.17 -27.86 -23.76
C ARG A 27 -29.66 -28.09 -23.90
N ARG A 28 -29.22 -28.82 -24.92
CA ARG A 28 -27.80 -29.03 -25.24
C ARG A 28 -27.10 -27.75 -25.67
N ARG A 29 -27.74 -26.93 -26.52
CA ARG A 29 -27.23 -25.59 -26.90
C ARG A 29 -27.08 -24.68 -25.69
N ASN A 30 -28.10 -24.60 -24.83
CA ASN A 30 -28.04 -23.80 -23.61
C ASN A 30 -26.97 -24.31 -22.64
N SER A 31 -26.84 -25.63 -22.48
CA SER A 31 -25.78 -26.24 -21.65
C SER A 31 -24.39 -25.94 -22.19
N ASN A 32 -24.18 -26.06 -23.51
CA ASN A 32 -22.91 -25.74 -24.15
C ASN A 32 -22.60 -24.24 -24.04
N LEU A 33 -23.61 -23.37 -24.21
CA LEU A 33 -23.46 -21.93 -24.03
C LEU A 33 -23.05 -21.60 -22.60
N LEU A 34 -23.70 -22.21 -21.60
CA LEU A 34 -23.34 -22.03 -20.18
C LEU A 34 -21.92 -22.51 -19.88
N LEU A 35 -21.49 -23.64 -20.44
CA LEU A 35 -20.12 -24.12 -20.28
C LEU A 35 -19.09 -23.20 -20.93
N ILE A 36 -19.38 -22.67 -22.12
CA ILE A 36 -18.51 -21.71 -22.83
C ILE A 36 -18.41 -20.41 -22.03
N VAL A 37 -19.55 -19.84 -21.61
CA VAL A 37 -19.58 -18.60 -20.81
C VAL A 37 -18.88 -18.82 -19.47
N GLY A 38 -19.15 -19.93 -18.78
CA GLY A 38 -18.49 -20.29 -17.53
C GLY A 38 -16.97 -20.46 -17.70
N GLY A 39 -16.53 -21.08 -18.80
CA GLY A 39 -15.12 -21.19 -19.15
C GLY A 39 -14.45 -19.84 -19.40
N ILE A 40 -15.10 -18.95 -20.16
CA ILE A 40 -14.60 -17.58 -20.40
C ILE A 40 -14.49 -16.81 -19.08
N VAL A 41 -15.53 -16.84 -18.23
CA VAL A 41 -15.53 -16.16 -16.94
C VAL A 41 -14.42 -16.70 -16.04
N LEU A 42 -14.21 -18.02 -15.99
CA LEU A 42 -13.12 -18.62 -15.21
C LEU A 42 -11.75 -18.15 -15.71
N VAL A 43 -11.52 -18.13 -17.03
CA VAL A 43 -10.26 -17.65 -17.62
C VAL A 43 -10.03 -16.18 -17.29
N VAL A 44 -11.07 -15.34 -17.35
CA VAL A 44 -10.96 -13.92 -16.96
C VAL A 44 -10.60 -13.78 -15.47
N ILE A 45 -11.27 -14.53 -14.58
CA ILE A 45 -10.98 -14.49 -13.14
C ILE A 45 -9.56 -14.94 -12.86
N VAL A 46 -9.12 -16.06 -13.43
CA VAL A 46 -7.74 -16.56 -13.28
C VAL A 46 -6.74 -15.54 -13.83
N GLY A 47 -7.02 -14.95 -14.99
CA GLY A 47 -6.20 -13.89 -15.58
C GLY A 47 -6.07 -12.67 -14.66
N LEU A 48 -7.17 -12.22 -14.05
CA LEU A 48 -7.16 -11.12 -13.08
C LEU A 48 -6.38 -11.45 -11.81
N ILE A 49 -6.50 -12.68 -11.29
CA ILE A 49 -5.74 -13.14 -10.12
C ILE A 49 -4.24 -13.17 -10.46
N VAL A 50 -3.86 -13.76 -11.59
CA VAL A 50 -2.45 -13.81 -12.02
C VAL A 50 -1.91 -12.40 -12.23
N TYR A 51 -2.66 -11.53 -12.91
CA TYR A 51 -2.28 -10.14 -13.12
C TYR A 51 -2.06 -9.40 -11.79
N ALA A 52 -2.99 -9.54 -10.84
CA ALA A 52 -2.87 -8.92 -9.52
C ALA A 52 -1.64 -9.43 -8.75
N ASN A 53 -1.38 -10.74 -8.75
CA ASN A 53 -0.23 -11.35 -8.09
C ASN A 53 1.11 -10.93 -8.69
N VAL A 54 1.18 -10.81 -10.02
CA VAL A 54 2.40 -10.33 -10.70
C VAL A 54 2.63 -8.87 -10.35
N LYS A 55 1.58 -8.04 -10.41
CA LYS A 55 1.67 -6.62 -10.08
C LYS A 55 2.08 -6.39 -8.62
N SER A 56 1.55 -7.17 -7.67
CA SER A 56 1.93 -7.07 -6.25
C SER A 56 3.35 -7.57 -5.95
N SER A 57 3.92 -8.40 -6.83
CA SER A 57 5.28 -8.92 -6.67
C SER A 57 6.36 -8.00 -7.24
N GLN A 58 5.97 -7.00 -8.04
CA GLN A 58 6.92 -6.00 -8.54
C GLN A 58 7.30 -5.03 -7.42
N PRO A 59 8.56 -4.59 -7.36
CA PRO A 59 8.98 -3.51 -6.47
C PRO A 59 8.22 -2.22 -6.80
N VAL A 60 7.96 -1.39 -5.79
CA VAL A 60 7.51 -0.02 -6.02
C VAL A 60 8.72 0.83 -6.41
N GLY A 61 8.73 1.35 -7.64
CA GLY A 61 9.84 2.15 -8.13
C GLY A 61 11.18 1.39 -8.06
N GLU A 62 12.15 2.00 -7.39
CA GLU A 62 13.49 1.44 -7.18
C GLU A 62 13.71 1.09 -5.70
N GLU A 63 12.65 0.61 -5.02
CA GLU A 63 12.72 0.25 -3.60
C GLU A 63 13.80 -0.80 -3.31
N GLN A 64 14.46 -0.63 -2.16
CA GLN A 64 15.49 -1.52 -1.65
C GLN A 64 15.02 -2.21 -0.37
N SER A 65 15.38 -3.48 -0.24
CA SER A 65 15.25 -4.23 1.02
C SER A 65 16.58 -4.19 1.75
N LEU A 66 16.56 -3.73 3.01
CA LEU A 66 17.75 -3.62 3.84
C LEU A 66 17.70 -4.63 5.00
N PRO A 67 18.85 -5.20 5.43
CA PRO A 67 18.88 -6.02 6.63
C PRO A 67 18.42 -5.24 7.85
N THR A 68 17.63 -5.88 8.72
CA THR A 68 17.27 -5.31 10.02
C THR A 68 18.50 -5.09 10.90
N LEU A 69 18.50 -3.96 11.61
CA LEU A 69 19.46 -3.67 12.69
C LEU A 69 18.85 -3.93 14.09
N GLY A 70 17.71 -4.64 14.14
CA GLY A 70 16.95 -4.90 15.37
C GLY A 70 16.07 -3.72 15.79
N ASN A 71 15.45 -3.85 16.97
CA ASN A 71 14.48 -2.91 17.53
C ASN A 71 14.79 -2.51 18.98
N THR A 72 16.07 -2.42 19.34
CA THR A 72 16.44 -2.09 20.71
C THR A 72 16.02 -0.67 21.09
N HIS A 73 15.16 -0.53 22.10
CA HIS A 73 14.87 0.78 22.67
C HIS A 73 16.08 1.37 23.40
N ILE A 74 16.34 2.66 23.17
CA ILE A 74 17.38 3.45 23.83
C ILE A 74 16.76 4.66 24.54
N ALA A 75 17.50 5.26 25.47
CA ALA A 75 17.01 6.39 26.27
C ALA A 75 16.72 7.62 25.40
N GLN A 76 15.64 8.35 25.71
CA GLN A 76 15.31 9.59 25.01
C GLN A 76 16.50 10.56 24.99
N GLY A 77 16.82 11.09 23.81
CA GLY A 77 17.94 12.03 23.62
C GLY A 77 19.32 11.37 23.44
N SER A 78 19.48 10.06 23.69
CA SER A 78 20.74 9.37 23.38
C SER A 78 20.94 9.22 21.87
N THR A 79 22.18 9.12 21.42
CA THR A 79 22.48 8.72 20.03
C THR A 79 22.45 7.20 19.90
N SER A 80 22.15 6.69 18.71
CA SER A 80 22.30 5.25 18.44
C SER A 80 23.71 4.75 18.81
N PRO A 81 23.83 3.59 19.49
CA PRO A 81 25.12 2.97 19.81
C PRO A 81 25.78 2.30 18.59
N ILE A 82 25.07 2.19 17.47
CA ILE A 82 25.56 1.62 16.22
C ILE A 82 25.31 2.58 15.05
N GLN A 83 26.09 2.42 13.99
CA GLN A 83 25.82 3.11 12.73
C GLN A 83 24.65 2.46 11.99
N TYR A 84 23.70 3.25 11.53
CA TYR A 84 22.64 2.76 10.65
C TYR A 84 23.18 2.40 9.26
N ASN A 85 22.56 1.43 8.60
CA ASN A 85 22.97 0.91 7.30
C ASN A 85 22.31 1.62 6.11
N SER A 86 21.56 2.69 6.37
CA SER A 86 20.82 3.47 5.38
C SER A 86 20.61 4.90 5.86
N VAL A 87 20.34 5.80 4.90
CA VAL A 87 20.03 7.21 5.14
C VAL A 87 18.80 7.58 4.31
N PRO A 88 17.66 7.96 4.90
CA PRO A 88 17.33 7.83 6.32
C PRO A 88 17.31 6.36 6.77
N PRO A 89 17.46 6.09 8.07
CA PRO A 89 17.51 4.73 8.59
C PRO A 89 16.15 4.03 8.55
N THR A 90 16.17 2.75 8.19
CA THR A 90 14.95 1.91 8.09
C THR A 90 14.68 1.01 9.30
N SER A 91 15.64 0.86 10.22
CA SER A 91 15.55 0.03 11.43
C SER A 91 16.74 0.29 12.35
N GLY A 92 16.73 -0.27 13.56
CA GLY A 92 17.84 -0.21 14.51
C GLY A 92 17.45 0.41 15.84
N PRO A 93 18.43 0.73 16.71
CA PRO A 93 18.15 1.31 18.02
C PRO A 93 17.42 2.64 17.93
N HIS A 94 16.39 2.84 18.76
CA HIS A 94 15.49 4.00 18.64
C HIS A 94 14.76 4.30 19.96
N TYR A 95 14.06 5.43 20.06
CA TYR A 95 13.37 5.85 21.30
C TYR A 95 12.04 5.11 21.50
N PRO A 96 11.60 4.87 22.75
CA PRO A 96 10.36 4.15 23.04
C PRO A 96 9.08 4.97 22.78
N GLY A 97 9.19 6.26 22.44
CA GLY A 97 8.03 7.09 22.12
C GLY A 97 7.82 7.21 20.61
N LEU A 98 6.57 7.44 20.20
CA LEU A 98 6.21 7.77 18.82
C LEU A 98 6.26 9.29 18.58
N ALA A 99 6.70 9.69 17.39
CA ALA A 99 6.33 11.00 16.85
C ALA A 99 4.84 10.99 16.47
N SER A 100 4.20 12.15 16.46
CA SER A 100 2.82 12.24 15.97
C SER A 100 2.76 11.97 14.47
N TRP A 101 1.71 11.31 14.01
CA TRP A 101 1.41 11.13 12.58
C TRP A 101 1.02 12.49 11.97
N ALA A 102 2.00 13.20 11.41
CA ALA A 102 1.84 14.59 11.00
C ALA A 102 2.82 14.99 9.89
N VAL A 103 2.59 16.17 9.33
CA VAL A 103 3.54 16.86 8.45
C VAL A 103 4.38 17.81 9.29
N TYR A 104 5.69 17.60 9.28
CA TYR A 104 6.69 18.39 10.00
C TYR A 104 7.53 19.22 9.02
N ARG A 105 7.64 20.51 9.33
CA ARG A 105 8.50 21.46 8.60
C ARG A 105 9.92 21.53 9.18
N GLU A 106 10.06 21.16 10.46
CA GLU A 106 11.34 21.02 11.14
C GLU A 106 11.81 19.56 11.14
N PRO A 107 13.13 19.30 11.14
CA PRO A 107 13.67 17.96 11.28
C PRO A 107 13.31 17.33 12.63
N ILE A 108 13.17 16.00 12.63
CA ILE A 108 13.02 15.18 13.84
C ILE A 108 14.13 14.13 13.81
N ARG A 109 14.75 13.89 14.96
CA ARG A 109 15.77 12.83 15.12
C ARG A 109 15.32 11.51 14.51
N TYR A 110 16.23 10.84 13.80
CA TYR A 110 15.98 9.51 13.28
C TYR A 110 15.57 8.52 14.38
N GLU A 111 16.23 8.54 15.55
CA GLU A 111 15.88 7.68 16.69
C GLU A 111 14.42 7.86 17.15
N GLN A 112 13.84 9.04 16.97
CA GLN A 112 12.44 9.31 17.32
C GLN A 112 11.47 8.78 16.26
N LEU A 113 11.89 8.77 15.00
CA LEU A 113 11.10 8.38 13.83
C LEU A 113 11.13 6.87 13.56
N ILE A 114 12.21 6.18 13.92
CA ILE A 114 12.31 4.73 13.68
C ILE A 114 11.22 3.95 14.42
N HIS A 115 10.74 4.40 15.59
CA HIS A 115 9.61 3.75 16.26
C HIS A 115 8.34 3.79 15.41
N ASN A 116 8.06 4.93 14.75
CA ASN A 116 6.95 5.03 13.82
C ASN A 116 7.06 4.00 12.68
N LEU A 117 8.29 3.66 12.25
CA LEU A 117 8.51 2.61 11.25
C LEU A 117 8.28 1.21 11.84
N GLU A 118 8.72 0.96 13.07
CA GLU A 118 8.49 -0.32 13.78
C GLU A 118 6.99 -0.61 13.90
N ASP A 119 6.19 0.40 14.26
CA ASP A 119 4.73 0.36 14.39
C ASP A 119 3.99 0.35 13.05
N GLY A 120 4.67 -0.03 11.96
CA GLY A 120 4.07 -0.15 10.63
C GLY A 120 3.72 1.18 9.97
N GLY A 121 4.33 2.28 10.39
CA GLY A 121 4.21 3.57 9.74
C GLY A 121 5.10 3.72 8.51
N VAL A 122 4.74 4.70 7.69
CA VAL A 122 5.55 5.15 6.55
C VAL A 122 6.01 6.58 6.80
N ILE A 123 7.26 6.86 6.47
CA ILE A 123 7.84 8.19 6.58
C ILE A 123 8.28 8.67 5.21
N ILE A 124 7.83 9.86 4.83
CA ILE A 124 8.30 10.57 3.65
C ILE A 124 9.27 11.64 4.11
N TYR A 125 10.55 11.44 3.81
CA TYR A 125 11.58 12.46 3.98
C TYR A 125 11.69 13.31 2.73
N TYR A 126 11.84 14.62 2.91
CA TYR A 126 12.23 15.54 1.83
C TYR A 126 13.49 16.30 2.19
N GLN A 127 14.41 16.45 1.23
CA GLN A 127 15.66 17.19 1.39
C GLN A 127 15.83 18.18 0.25
N CYS A 128 15.92 19.46 0.59
CA CYS A 128 16.10 20.52 -0.38
C CYS A 128 16.82 21.70 0.27
N ASP A 129 17.79 22.29 -0.45
CA ASP A 129 18.60 23.41 0.03
C ASP A 129 17.75 24.66 0.34
N ASP A 130 16.80 25.00 -0.54
CA ASP A 130 15.90 26.15 -0.38
C ASP A 130 14.53 25.77 0.22
N GLY A 131 14.42 24.60 0.84
CA GLY A 131 13.17 24.09 1.44
C GLY A 131 12.08 23.63 0.46
N CYS A 132 12.25 23.84 -0.85
CA CYS A 132 11.40 23.36 -1.95
C CYS A 132 9.88 23.46 -1.71
N PRO A 133 9.32 24.68 -1.55
CA PRO A 133 7.94 24.89 -1.14
C PRO A 133 6.91 24.14 -2.00
N GLU A 134 7.11 24.08 -3.33
CA GLU A 134 6.23 23.34 -4.23
C GLU A 134 6.16 21.84 -3.91
N LEU A 135 7.32 21.19 -3.67
CA LEU A 135 7.36 19.78 -3.29
C LEU A 135 6.67 19.58 -1.94
N VAL A 136 6.92 20.46 -0.97
CA VAL A 136 6.32 20.31 0.35
C VAL A 136 4.80 20.50 0.28
N ASP A 137 4.29 21.40 -0.56
CA ASP A 137 2.85 21.58 -0.76
C ASP A 137 2.22 20.35 -1.44
N GLN A 138 2.91 19.73 -2.40
CA GLN A 138 2.47 18.46 -3.00
C GLN A 138 2.43 17.31 -1.97
N LEU A 139 3.47 17.17 -1.15
CA LEU A 139 3.54 16.16 -0.10
C LEU A 139 2.48 16.40 0.99
N ASP A 140 2.24 17.65 1.36
CA ASP A 140 1.22 18.05 2.33
C ASP A 140 -0.19 17.74 1.81
N ALA A 141 -0.47 18.06 0.54
CA ALA A 141 -1.73 17.73 -0.13
C ALA A 141 -1.98 16.21 -0.19
N PHE A 142 -0.93 15.41 -0.43
CA PHE A 142 -1.01 13.95 -0.39
C PHE A 142 -1.25 13.42 1.02
N ALA A 143 -0.50 13.90 2.01
CA ALA A 143 -0.44 13.30 3.34
C ALA A 143 -1.61 13.67 4.24
N ARG A 144 -2.08 14.94 4.22
CA ARG A 144 -3.15 15.42 5.10
C ARG A 144 -4.43 14.57 5.09
N PRO A 145 -5.02 14.19 3.95
CA PRO A 145 -6.22 13.36 3.95
C PRO A 145 -5.98 11.96 4.53
N LEU A 146 -4.80 11.38 4.33
CA LEU A 146 -4.45 10.07 4.90
C LEU A 146 -4.32 10.14 6.42
N ILE A 147 -3.61 11.16 6.92
CA ILE A 147 -3.45 11.42 8.36
C ILE A 147 -4.81 11.70 9.01
N ALA A 148 -5.66 12.53 8.38
CA ALA A 148 -6.99 12.82 8.88
C ALA A 148 -7.91 11.58 8.93
N ALA A 149 -7.65 10.58 8.08
CA ALA A 149 -8.31 9.28 8.10
C ALA A 149 -7.72 8.32 9.15
N GLY A 150 -6.73 8.75 9.95
CA GLY A 150 -6.09 7.95 10.98
C GLY A 150 -5.02 6.98 10.46
N ARG A 151 -4.49 7.20 9.25
CA ARG A 151 -3.41 6.37 8.69
C ARG A 151 -2.04 6.75 9.27
N HIS A 152 -1.12 5.78 9.33
CA HIS A 152 0.20 5.94 9.93
C HIS A 152 1.23 6.52 8.95
N LEU A 153 1.19 7.84 8.78
CA LEU A 153 2.08 8.58 7.89
C LEU A 153 2.75 9.76 8.60
N VAL A 154 4.06 9.92 8.38
CA VAL A 154 4.81 11.12 8.72
C VAL A 154 5.42 11.70 7.46
N VAL A 155 5.35 13.03 7.30
CA VAL A 155 6.17 13.76 6.32
C VAL A 155 7.12 14.64 7.09
N VAL A 156 8.42 14.60 6.81
CA VAL A 156 9.41 15.32 7.63
C VAL A 156 10.59 15.80 6.79
N ARG A 157 11.13 16.95 7.18
CA ARG A 157 12.33 17.50 6.56
C ARG A 157 13.55 16.66 6.94
N ASN A 158 14.37 16.31 5.95
CA ASN A 158 15.73 15.88 6.15
C ASN A 158 16.68 17.06 5.90
N ASP A 159 17.51 17.38 6.89
CA ASP A 159 18.47 18.49 6.79
C ASP A 159 19.85 18.01 7.25
N PRO A 160 20.79 17.73 6.32
CA PRO A 160 22.10 17.18 6.65
C PRO A 160 23.01 18.13 7.46
N THR A 161 22.55 19.37 7.70
CA THR A 161 23.26 20.36 8.54
C THR A 161 22.63 20.50 9.94
N TRP A 162 21.49 19.84 10.19
CA TRP A 162 20.76 19.99 11.44
C TRP A 162 21.45 19.26 12.60
N THR A 163 21.75 20.01 13.67
CA THR A 163 22.42 19.51 14.87
C THR A 163 21.51 19.37 16.09
N GLY A 164 20.21 19.67 15.93
CA GLY A 164 19.21 19.68 17.01
C GLY A 164 19.39 20.82 18.02
N ASP A 165 18.59 20.79 19.09
CA ASP A 165 18.49 21.90 20.05
C ASP A 165 19.61 21.91 21.12
N ALA A 166 20.50 20.91 21.11
CA ALA A 166 21.42 20.63 22.22
C ALA A 166 22.81 21.30 22.10
N GLY A 167 23.00 22.26 21.20
CA GLY A 167 24.31 22.92 21.00
C GLY A 167 25.42 22.00 20.48
N SER A 168 25.04 20.84 19.91
CA SER A 168 25.95 19.96 19.18
C SER A 168 26.43 20.65 17.90
N VAL A 169 27.67 20.39 17.50
CA VAL A 169 28.21 20.79 16.19
C VAL A 169 28.17 19.65 15.16
N THR A 170 27.84 18.45 15.61
CA THR A 170 27.72 17.27 14.74
C THR A 170 26.30 17.16 14.21
N PRO A 171 26.11 17.12 12.88
CA PRO A 171 24.80 16.88 12.29
C PRO A 171 24.21 15.54 12.73
N LEU A 172 22.90 15.55 13.00
CA LEU A 172 22.14 14.38 13.41
C LEU A 172 21.43 13.71 12.22
N HIS A 173 21.26 14.45 11.14
CA HIS A 173 20.82 13.93 9.85
C HIS A 173 22.01 13.81 8.91
N GLN A 174 21.86 12.96 7.90
CA GLN A 174 22.86 12.76 6.86
C GLN A 174 22.26 13.09 5.50
N ASP A 175 23.11 13.39 4.52
CA ASP A 175 22.70 13.64 3.15
C ASP A 175 22.10 12.36 2.56
N MET A 176 20.83 12.43 2.16
CA MET A 176 20.13 11.29 1.57
C MET A 176 20.35 11.15 0.06
N SER A 177 21.15 12.05 -0.55
CA SER A 177 21.57 12.11 -1.95
C SER A 177 20.44 12.26 -2.98
N THR A 178 19.22 12.49 -2.53
CA THR A 178 17.99 12.60 -3.34
C THR A 178 17.05 13.59 -2.66
N ARG A 179 16.06 14.10 -3.40
CA ARG A 179 15.08 15.02 -2.83
C ARG A 179 13.98 14.36 -2.02
N ILE A 180 13.63 13.11 -2.30
CA ILE A 180 12.56 12.35 -1.64
C ILE A 180 13.09 10.97 -1.25
N ALA A 181 12.81 10.56 -0.01
CA ALA A 181 12.99 9.18 0.43
C ALA A 181 11.71 8.69 1.13
N LEU A 182 11.15 7.59 0.63
CA LEU A 182 10.05 6.87 1.26
C LEU A 182 10.65 5.76 2.10
N VAL A 183 10.26 5.70 3.37
CA VAL A 183 10.87 4.81 4.35
C VAL A 183 9.76 4.06 5.08
N ALA A 184 9.87 2.75 5.08
CA ALA A 184 9.13 1.84 5.96
C ALA A 184 10.15 0.92 6.63
N TRP A 185 9.73 0.10 7.59
CA TRP A 185 10.66 -0.81 8.26
C TRP A 185 11.38 -1.72 7.26
N GLN A 186 12.72 -1.71 7.26
CA GLN A 186 13.61 -2.41 6.30
C GLN A 186 13.43 -2.06 4.81
N ARG A 187 12.67 -1.00 4.48
CA ARG A 187 12.34 -0.61 3.10
C ARG A 187 12.65 0.84 2.86
N ILE A 188 13.34 1.12 1.77
CA ILE A 188 13.61 2.49 1.35
C ILE A 188 13.45 2.63 -0.16
N ASP A 189 12.81 3.70 -0.59
CA ASP A 189 12.72 4.08 -2.00
C ASP A 189 13.11 5.55 -2.16
N LYS A 190 14.08 5.84 -3.01
CA LYS A 190 14.68 7.17 -3.16
C LYS A 190 14.55 7.69 -4.59
N PHE A 191 14.23 8.97 -4.74
CA PHE A 191 14.06 9.61 -6.04
C PHE A 191 13.97 11.14 -5.90
N ASP A 192 14.05 11.86 -7.01
CA ASP A 192 14.16 13.33 -7.01
C ASP A 192 12.88 14.07 -7.37
N GLU A 193 12.00 13.45 -8.15
CA GLU A 193 10.78 14.09 -8.68
C GLU A 193 9.54 13.58 -7.96
N PHE A 194 8.61 14.49 -7.63
CA PHE A 194 7.34 14.10 -7.02
C PHE A 194 6.55 13.20 -7.97
N ASP A 195 6.26 11.98 -7.50
CA ASP A 195 5.42 11.01 -8.19
C ASP A 195 4.37 10.49 -7.21
N GLU A 196 3.17 11.07 -7.27
CA GLU A 196 2.07 10.69 -6.37
C GLU A 196 1.72 9.20 -6.48
N ALA A 197 1.77 8.63 -7.69
CA ALA A 197 1.39 7.23 -7.91
C ALA A 197 2.40 6.29 -7.26
N ARG A 198 3.70 6.60 -7.37
CA ARG A 198 4.78 5.86 -6.70
C ARG A 198 4.69 5.98 -5.18
N ILE A 199 4.51 7.20 -4.66
CA ILE A 199 4.36 7.45 -3.22
C ILE A 199 3.15 6.68 -2.67
N ARG A 200 2.01 6.77 -3.35
CA ARG A 200 0.79 6.04 -2.97
C ARG A 200 1.02 4.53 -2.99
N ALA A 201 1.68 4.01 -4.03
CA ALA A 201 1.95 2.58 -4.14
C ALA A 201 2.85 2.07 -3.00
N PHE A 202 3.89 2.83 -2.63
CA PHE A 202 4.78 2.49 -1.51
C PHE A 202 4.02 2.54 -0.19
N PHE A 203 3.26 3.61 0.02
CA PHE A 203 2.47 3.81 1.23
C PHE A 203 1.46 2.67 1.45
N GLU A 204 0.63 2.35 0.45
CA GLU A 204 -0.37 1.28 0.57
C GLU A 204 0.26 -0.13 0.66
N ARG A 205 1.50 -0.29 0.20
CA ARG A 205 2.23 -1.57 0.29
C ARG A 205 2.74 -1.85 1.69
N TYR A 206 3.20 -0.82 2.41
CA TYR A 206 3.97 -1.01 3.63
C TYR A 206 3.29 -0.53 4.90
N GLU A 207 2.35 0.41 4.82
CA GLU A 207 1.61 0.84 6.01
C GLU A 207 0.83 -0.34 6.63
N GLY A 208 0.87 -0.43 7.96
CA GLY A 208 0.26 -1.51 8.74
C GLY A 208 1.08 -2.80 8.81
N THR A 209 2.27 -2.85 8.21
CA THR A 209 3.21 -3.97 8.42
C THR A 209 3.91 -3.78 9.78
N ASP A 210 3.27 -4.27 10.85
CA ASP A 210 3.80 -4.21 12.21
C ASP A 210 4.98 -5.19 12.40
N HIS A 211 6.05 -4.73 13.06
CA HIS A 211 7.27 -5.50 13.30
C HIS A 211 7.54 -5.78 14.79
N HIS A 212 6.55 -5.61 15.67
CA HIS A 212 6.61 -6.04 17.08
C HIS A 212 6.69 -7.56 17.29
N THR A 213 6.52 -8.36 16.23
CA THR A 213 6.54 -9.82 16.33
C THR A 213 7.85 -10.40 15.77
N GLY A 214 8.83 -10.51 16.66
CA GLY A 214 10.02 -11.37 16.53
C GLY A 214 10.28 -12.11 17.83
#